data_AF-A0A5C2S916-F1
#
_entry.id   AF-A0A5C2S916-F1
#
_cell.length_a   1.000
_cell.length_b   1.000
_cell.length_c   1.000
_cell.angle_alpha   90.00
_cell.angle_beta   90.00
_cell.angle_gamma   90.00
#
_symmetry.space_group_name_H-M   'P 1'
#
loop_
_entity.id
_entity.type
_entity.pdbx_description
1 polymer ?
#
loop_
_entity_poly.entity_id
_entity_poly.type
_entity_poly.pdbx_seq_one_letter_code
_entity_poly.pdbx_strand_id
1 'polypeptide(L)'
;MPGGRRLNRKAPPNPEPEPRQLRFCQAVKGTNDPSISSMCAIRLPQDGSGPRFCRRHSKEFAKSFERYKEASLRAQALQSRVLAFSRMHMTNEFDCRKKVVEAIMVTDEFIRWASRELEERKAHAARFYGYDHEPDPGHLMRMNNVAQIIQAARFVGLDLEMAYPYAGPQQEPFVLHGLSVNVVRHERPETHDEIEEIVQVPYEDTDGPGQVEDFEEPDECALEKTMDVEEMFADKRAELEALEMLSWYSLTKRIRAFFTSRRRVRDDGYCHEVYG
;
A
#
# COMPACT_ATOMS: atom_id res chain seq x y z
N MET A 1 -42.85 44.26 54.82
CA MET A 1 -42.33 43.32 53.82
C MET A 1 -41.73 44.13 52.66
N PRO A 2 -40.41 44.35 52.59
CA PRO A 2 -39.80 45.07 51.48
C PRO A 2 -39.65 44.15 50.25
N GLY A 3 -40.16 44.61 49.12
CA GLY A 3 -40.16 43.89 47.84
C GLY A 3 -38.77 43.81 47.20
N GLY A 4 -38.35 42.59 46.88
CA GLY A 4 -37.10 42.31 46.19
C GLY A 4 -37.14 42.76 44.73
N ARG A 5 -36.27 43.71 44.37
CA ARG A 5 -35.98 44.08 42.98
C ARG A 5 -35.29 42.92 42.27
N ARG A 6 -35.94 42.35 41.25
CA ARG A 6 -35.30 41.41 40.32
C ARG A 6 -34.24 42.16 39.51
N LEU A 7 -32.96 41.87 39.78
CA LEU A 7 -31.85 42.32 38.96
C LEU A 7 -31.94 41.64 37.59
N ASN A 8 -32.17 42.44 36.55
CA ASN A 8 -32.04 42.04 35.15
C ASN A 8 -30.58 41.64 34.90
N ARG A 9 -30.27 40.34 34.98
CA ARG A 9 -29.01 39.78 34.50
C ARG A 9 -29.00 39.89 32.97
N LYS A 10 -28.26 40.87 32.44
CA LYS A 10 -27.90 40.91 31.02
C LYS A 10 -27.14 39.62 30.69
N ALA A 11 -27.57 38.93 29.64
CA ALA A 11 -26.87 37.76 29.13
C ALA A 11 -25.42 38.14 28.77
N PRO A 12 -24.45 37.25 29.02
CA PRO A 12 -23.07 37.50 28.59
C PRO A 12 -23.03 37.71 27.06
N PRO A 13 -22.10 38.54 26.56
CA PRO A 13 -21.90 38.73 25.13
C PRO A 13 -21.65 37.37 24.46
N ASN A 14 -22.38 37.11 23.38
CA ASN A 14 -22.24 35.91 22.58
C ASN A 14 -20.78 35.81 22.10
N PRO A 15 -20.03 34.74 22.40
CA PRO A 15 -18.65 34.61 21.95
C PRO A 15 -18.60 34.78 20.43
N GLU A 16 -17.65 35.61 19.97
CA GLU A 16 -17.37 35.79 18.55
C GLU A 16 -17.10 34.41 17.93
N PRO A 17 -17.74 34.06 16.79
CA PRO A 17 -17.51 32.77 16.17
C PRO A 17 -16.04 32.67 15.76
N GLU A 18 -15.32 31.68 16.30
CA GLU A 18 -13.92 31.44 15.95
C GLU A 18 -13.74 31.33 14.44
N PRO A 19 -12.64 31.87 13.88
CA PRO A 19 -12.38 31.78 12.46
C PRO A 19 -12.31 30.31 12.04
N ARG A 20 -13.27 29.90 11.21
CA ARG A 20 -13.36 28.52 10.71
C ARG A 20 -12.11 28.17 9.93
N GLN A 21 -11.30 27.24 10.45
CA GLN A 21 -10.12 26.74 9.77
C GLN A 21 -10.50 26.14 8.41
N LEU A 22 -9.78 26.51 7.36
CA LEU A 22 -9.94 25.92 6.03
C LEU A 22 -9.43 24.47 6.05
N ARG A 23 -10.25 23.51 5.61
CA ARG A 23 -9.84 22.12 5.43
C ARG A 23 -9.40 21.87 3.99
N PHE A 24 -8.27 21.19 3.83
CA PHE A 24 -7.72 20.78 2.54
C PHE A 24 -7.61 19.26 2.47
N CYS A 25 -7.58 18.75 1.24
CA CYS A 25 -7.34 17.34 0.98
C CYS A 25 -5.95 16.94 1.50
N GLN A 26 -5.92 15.96 2.40
CA GLN A 26 -4.69 15.55 3.10
C GLN A 26 -3.76 14.63 2.28
N ALA A 27 -4.12 14.30 1.04
CA ALA A 27 -3.26 13.50 0.17
C ALA A 27 -2.03 14.33 -0.27
N VAL A 28 -0.86 13.72 -0.19
CA VAL A 28 0.40 14.26 -0.71
C VAL A 28 0.41 14.18 -2.23
N LYS A 29 0.91 15.22 -2.92
CA LYS A 29 1.13 15.14 -4.36
C LYS A 29 2.24 14.13 -4.65
N GLY A 30 2.00 13.22 -5.59
CA GLY A 30 3.06 12.37 -6.12
C GLY A 30 4.01 13.20 -6.98
N THR A 31 4.92 13.94 -6.35
CA THR A 31 6.10 14.50 -7.01
C THR A 31 7.24 13.51 -6.83
N ASN A 32 8.02 13.28 -7.89
CA ASN A 32 9.23 12.46 -7.81
C ASN A 32 10.33 13.14 -6.97
N ASP A 33 10.17 14.43 -6.68
CA ASP A 33 11.05 15.19 -5.80
C ASP A 33 10.54 15.12 -4.34
N PRO A 34 11.24 14.39 -3.45
CA PRO A 34 10.87 14.28 -2.04
C PRO A 34 11.01 15.61 -1.28
N SER A 35 11.77 16.58 -1.81
CA SER A 35 11.91 17.91 -1.19
C SER A 35 10.69 18.81 -1.39
N ILE A 36 9.78 18.45 -2.32
CA ILE A 36 8.58 19.23 -2.67
C ILE A 36 7.30 18.45 -2.33
N SER A 37 7.23 17.89 -1.12
CA SER A 37 5.98 17.30 -0.61
C SER A 37 4.94 18.40 -0.33
N SER A 38 4.14 18.72 -1.35
CA SER A 38 3.01 19.64 -1.19
C SER A 38 1.70 18.86 -1.10
N MET A 39 0.89 19.16 -0.07
CA MET A 39 -0.46 18.62 0.04
C MET A 39 -1.34 19.07 -1.13
N CYS A 40 -2.42 18.33 -1.36
CA CYS A 40 -3.43 18.70 -2.33
C CYS A 40 -4.15 20.00 -1.92
N ALA A 41 -4.06 21.03 -2.77
CA ALA A 41 -4.70 22.33 -2.55
C ALA A 41 -6.24 22.33 -2.70
N ILE A 42 -6.89 21.18 -2.93
CA ILE A 42 -8.35 21.11 -3.05
C ILE A 42 -8.98 21.30 -1.66
N ARG A 43 -9.78 22.35 -1.53
CA ARG A 43 -10.56 22.65 -0.32
C ARG A 43 -11.69 21.64 -0.13
N LEU A 44 -11.88 21.23 1.12
CA LEU A 44 -12.95 20.33 1.56
C LEU A 44 -14.00 21.10 2.38
N PRO A 45 -15.21 20.53 2.56
CA PRO A 45 -16.23 21.09 3.44
C PRO A 45 -15.69 21.34 4.87
N GLN A 46 -16.00 22.52 5.42
CA GLN A 46 -15.49 23.00 6.72
C GLN A 46 -16.26 22.46 7.94
N ASP A 47 -17.43 21.87 7.72
CA ASP A 47 -18.36 21.39 8.75
C ASP A 47 -17.86 20.15 9.52
N GLY A 48 -16.67 19.65 9.21
CA GLY A 48 -16.09 18.45 9.84
C GLY A 48 -16.70 17.14 9.29
N SER A 49 -17.97 17.17 8.91
CA SER A 49 -18.73 16.06 8.32
C SER A 49 -18.43 15.86 6.83
N GLY A 50 -17.18 15.54 6.49
CA GLY A 50 -16.79 15.32 5.10
C GLY A 50 -15.55 14.44 4.96
N PRO A 51 -15.32 13.88 3.76
CA PRO A 51 -14.23 12.95 3.51
C PRO A 51 -12.88 13.62 3.72
N ARG A 52 -11.90 12.84 4.17
CA ARG A 52 -10.51 13.26 4.39
C ARG A 52 -9.79 13.68 3.11
N PHE A 53 -10.12 13.02 1.99
CA PHE A 53 -9.55 13.27 0.69
C PHE A 53 -10.58 13.87 -0.27
N CYS A 54 -10.10 14.62 -1.26
CA CYS A 54 -10.94 15.04 -2.37
C CYS A 54 -11.35 13.83 -3.22
N ARG A 55 -12.40 14.00 -4.03
CA ARG A 55 -12.95 12.91 -4.86
C ARG A 55 -11.93 12.17 -5.71
N ARG A 56 -10.92 12.87 -6.23
CA ARG A 56 -9.85 12.26 -7.01
C ARG A 56 -9.00 11.36 -6.11
N HIS A 57 -8.48 11.90 -5.02
CA HIS A 57 -7.60 11.20 -4.10
C HIS A 57 -8.33 10.08 -3.34
N SER A 58 -9.63 10.18 -3.05
CA SER A 58 -10.40 9.04 -2.49
C SER A 58 -10.44 7.83 -3.42
N LYS A 59 -10.53 8.06 -4.74
CA LYS A 59 -10.45 6.97 -5.72
C LYS A 59 -9.06 6.39 -5.83
N GLU A 60 -8.04 7.25 -5.79
CA GLU A 60 -6.64 6.81 -5.82
C GLU A 60 -6.27 6.03 -4.55
N PHE A 61 -6.78 6.45 -3.40
CA PHE A 61 -6.67 5.73 -2.13
C PHE A 61 -7.24 4.31 -2.25
N ALA A 62 -8.50 4.19 -2.69
CA ALA A 62 -9.15 2.89 -2.87
C ALA A 62 -8.38 1.99 -3.85
N LYS A 63 -7.96 2.52 -5.01
CA LYS A 63 -7.15 1.77 -5.98
C LYS A 63 -5.79 1.34 -5.44
N SER A 64 -5.15 2.19 -4.64
CA SER A 64 -3.87 1.88 -4.01
C SER A 64 -4.04 0.80 -2.94
N PHE A 65 -5.12 0.86 -2.16
CA PHE A 65 -5.49 -0.18 -1.21
C PHE A 65 -5.72 -1.53 -1.90
N GLU A 66 -6.52 -1.55 -2.97
CA GLU A 66 -6.79 -2.75 -3.75
C GLU A 66 -5.51 -3.41 -4.28
N ARG A 67 -4.54 -2.61 -4.78
CA ARG A 67 -3.28 -3.13 -5.33
C ARG A 67 -2.42 -3.86 -4.31
N TYR A 68 -2.17 -3.26 -3.14
CA TYR A 68 -1.38 -3.95 -2.13
C TYR A 68 -2.15 -5.14 -1.54
N LYS A 69 -3.49 -5.04 -1.44
CA LYS A 69 -4.31 -6.15 -0.90
C LYS A 69 -4.33 -7.34 -1.85
N GLU A 70 -4.42 -7.11 -3.15
CA GLU A 70 -4.30 -8.16 -4.16
C GLU A 70 -2.94 -8.87 -4.06
N ALA A 71 -1.85 -8.11 -3.96
CA ALA A 71 -0.51 -8.68 -3.80
C ALA A 71 -0.41 -9.50 -2.51
N SER A 72 -0.97 -9.00 -1.41
CA SER A 72 -1.01 -9.68 -0.12
C SER A 72 -1.73 -11.02 -0.17
N LEU A 73 -2.91 -11.07 -0.81
CA LEU A 73 -3.67 -12.32 -0.96
C LEU A 73 -2.91 -13.37 -1.78
N ARG A 74 -2.21 -12.94 -2.84
CA ARG A 74 -1.40 -13.85 -3.66
C ARG A 74 -0.18 -14.36 -2.90
N ALA A 75 0.52 -13.51 -2.14
CA ALA A 75 1.62 -13.92 -1.28
C ALA A 75 1.14 -14.90 -0.21
N GLN A 76 0.04 -14.60 0.48
CA GLN A 76 -0.54 -15.45 1.52
C GLN A 76 -0.94 -16.84 1.00
N ALA A 77 -1.46 -16.93 -0.23
CA ALA A 77 -1.79 -18.21 -0.86
C ALA A 77 -0.57 -19.11 -1.10
N LEU A 78 0.63 -18.54 -1.21
CA LEU A 78 1.88 -19.26 -1.44
C LEU A 78 2.66 -19.52 -0.13
N GLN A 79 2.44 -18.71 0.92
CA GLN A 79 3.20 -18.74 2.17
C GLN A 79 3.27 -20.14 2.81
N SER A 80 2.14 -20.84 2.90
CA SER A 80 2.11 -22.19 3.49
C SER A 80 2.93 -23.21 2.70
N ARG A 81 3.03 -23.06 1.38
CA ARG A 81 3.85 -23.91 0.52
C ARG A 81 5.34 -23.62 0.69
N VAL A 82 5.72 -22.35 0.73
CA VAL A 82 7.12 -21.93 1.00
C VAL A 82 7.58 -22.46 2.36
N LEU A 83 6.74 -22.33 3.40
CA LEU A 83 7.03 -22.88 4.73
C LEU A 83 7.18 -24.41 4.69
N ALA A 84 6.32 -25.12 3.96
CA ALA A 84 6.44 -26.56 3.80
C ALA A 84 7.77 -26.96 3.11
N PHE A 85 8.17 -26.23 2.07
CA PHE A 85 9.44 -26.47 1.38
C PHE A 85 10.66 -26.16 2.26
N SER A 86 10.60 -25.09 3.05
CA SER A 86 11.62 -24.75 4.05
C SER A 86 11.80 -25.91 5.04
N ARG A 87 10.71 -26.44 5.60
CA ARG A 87 10.76 -27.60 6.52
C ARG A 87 11.33 -28.85 5.85
N MET A 88 10.89 -29.14 4.62
CA MET A 88 11.44 -30.27 3.85
C MET A 88 12.94 -30.11 3.56
N HIS A 89 13.41 -28.87 3.38
CA HIS A 89 14.82 -28.58 3.18
C HIS A 89 15.62 -28.91 4.44
N MET A 90 15.17 -28.41 5.59
CA MET A 90 15.83 -28.63 6.90
C MET A 90 15.91 -30.11 7.28
N THR A 91 14.90 -30.92 6.91
CA THR A 91 14.89 -32.36 7.18
C THR A 91 15.51 -33.20 6.06
N ASN A 92 16.03 -32.56 5.00
CA ASN A 92 16.58 -33.20 3.81
C ASN A 92 15.61 -34.20 3.15
N GLU A 93 14.32 -33.85 3.12
CA GLU A 93 13.21 -34.69 2.64
C GLU A 93 12.87 -34.48 1.15
N PHE A 94 13.73 -33.80 0.40
CA PHE A 94 13.56 -33.68 -1.05
C PHE A 94 13.89 -35.00 -1.75
N ASP A 95 12.85 -35.74 -2.12
CA ASP A 95 12.95 -37.05 -2.79
C ASP A 95 13.37 -36.97 -4.26
N CYS A 96 13.19 -35.81 -4.91
CA CYS A 96 13.56 -35.63 -6.31
C CYS A 96 13.81 -34.17 -6.69
N ARG A 97 14.64 -34.01 -7.71
CA ARG A 97 15.01 -32.70 -8.29
C ARG A 97 13.80 -31.87 -8.75
N LYS A 98 12.72 -32.51 -9.24
CA LYS A 98 11.52 -31.79 -9.69
C LYS A 98 10.88 -30.98 -8.56
N LYS A 99 10.85 -31.52 -7.34
CA LYS A 99 10.30 -30.81 -6.17
C LYS A 99 11.19 -29.65 -5.75
N VAL A 100 12.51 -29.78 -5.88
CA VAL A 100 13.44 -28.66 -5.60
C VAL A 100 13.21 -27.52 -6.59
N VAL A 101 13.10 -27.83 -7.89
CA VAL A 101 12.79 -26.81 -8.92
C VAL A 101 11.46 -26.11 -8.62
N GLU A 102 10.42 -26.90 -8.28
CA GLU A 102 9.14 -26.35 -7.87
C GLU A 102 9.25 -25.46 -6.62
N ALA A 103 10.04 -25.88 -5.63
CA ALA A 103 10.26 -25.12 -4.41
C ALA A 103 10.89 -23.77 -4.68
N ILE A 104 11.94 -23.73 -5.51
CA ILE A 104 12.59 -22.48 -5.94
C ILE A 104 11.57 -21.58 -6.68
N MET A 105 10.87 -22.12 -7.68
CA MET A 105 9.88 -21.35 -8.45
C MET A 105 8.76 -20.76 -7.57
N VAL A 106 8.23 -21.54 -6.63
CA VAL A 106 7.18 -21.08 -5.72
C VAL A 106 7.71 -20.03 -4.74
N THR A 107 8.96 -20.18 -4.29
CA THR A 107 9.62 -19.23 -3.38
C THR A 107 9.89 -17.90 -4.10
N ASP A 108 10.37 -17.93 -5.34
CA ASP A 108 10.54 -16.73 -6.17
C ASP A 108 9.21 -16.02 -6.44
N GLU A 109 8.16 -16.77 -6.76
CA GLU A 109 6.85 -16.19 -6.98
C GLU A 109 6.29 -15.55 -5.70
N PHE A 110 6.49 -16.21 -4.55
CA PHE A 110 6.14 -15.66 -3.26
C PHE A 110 6.89 -14.35 -2.96
N ILE A 111 8.22 -14.34 -3.11
CA ILE A 111 9.05 -13.15 -2.92
C ILE A 111 8.55 -12.02 -3.81
N ARG A 112 8.28 -12.28 -5.09
CA ARG A 112 7.75 -11.28 -6.03
C ARG A 112 6.44 -10.66 -5.54
N TRP A 113 5.49 -11.46 -5.07
CA TRP A 113 4.21 -10.94 -4.58
C TRP A 113 4.35 -10.20 -3.25
N ALA A 114 5.16 -10.72 -2.31
CA ALA A 114 5.41 -10.08 -1.03
C ALA A 114 6.16 -8.75 -1.19
N SER A 115 7.17 -8.67 -2.06
CA SER A 115 7.86 -7.42 -2.40
C SER A 115 6.89 -6.40 -2.99
N ARG A 116 6.00 -6.83 -3.90
CA ARG A 116 4.96 -5.95 -4.44
C ARG A 116 3.98 -5.46 -3.38
N GLU A 117 3.56 -6.31 -2.44
CA GLU A 117 2.74 -5.88 -1.29
C GLU A 117 3.46 -4.76 -0.52
N LEU A 118 4.73 -4.99 -0.18
CA LEU A 118 5.53 -4.05 0.61
C LEU A 118 5.70 -2.69 -0.09
N GLU A 119 6.05 -2.71 -1.38
CA GLU A 119 6.23 -1.50 -2.19
C GLU A 119 4.93 -0.71 -2.32
N GLU A 120 3.83 -1.37 -2.66
CA GLU A 120 2.52 -0.72 -2.82
C GLU A 120 2.00 -0.18 -1.47
N ARG A 121 2.26 -0.88 -0.36
CA ARG A 121 1.91 -0.40 0.99
C ARG A 121 2.76 0.80 1.41
N LYS A 122 4.07 0.81 1.12
CA LYS A 122 4.95 1.98 1.33
C LYS A 122 4.48 3.18 0.52
N ALA A 123 4.18 2.98 -0.76
CA ALA A 123 3.66 4.05 -1.63
C ALA A 123 2.31 4.58 -1.14
N HIS A 124 1.42 3.69 -0.67
CA HIS A 124 0.15 4.06 -0.06
C HIS A 124 0.34 4.90 1.21
N ALA A 125 1.20 4.43 2.12
CA ALA A 125 1.54 5.10 3.37
C ALA A 125 2.11 6.50 3.13
N ALA A 126 3.14 6.60 2.28
CA ALA A 126 3.77 7.88 1.95
C ALA A 126 2.77 8.89 1.37
N ARG A 127 1.88 8.43 0.47
CA ARG A 127 0.94 9.32 -0.22
C ARG A 127 -0.22 9.77 0.64
N PHE A 128 -0.73 8.91 1.52
CA PHE A 128 -2.00 9.14 2.22
C PHE A 128 -1.84 9.31 3.74
N TYR A 129 -0.66 9.05 4.31
CA TYR A 129 -0.40 9.17 5.73
C TYR A 129 0.83 10.04 6.07
N GLY A 130 1.70 10.38 5.12
CA GLY A 130 3.03 10.94 5.41
C GLY A 130 3.18 12.39 5.91
N TYR A 131 2.12 13.22 6.01
CA TYR A 131 2.30 14.67 6.26
C TYR A 131 2.07 15.10 7.72
N ASP A 132 1.14 14.49 8.46
CA ASP A 132 0.75 14.95 9.81
C ASP A 132 0.56 13.83 10.83
N HIS A 133 0.66 12.57 10.39
CA HIS A 133 0.40 11.41 11.23
C HIS A 133 1.53 10.40 11.03
N GLU A 134 2.10 9.90 12.13
CA GLU A 134 2.84 8.65 12.05
C GLU A 134 1.96 7.63 11.30
N PRO A 135 2.52 6.89 10.33
CA PRO A 135 1.76 5.84 9.68
C PRO A 135 1.15 4.95 10.75
N ASP A 136 -0.12 4.56 10.55
CA ASP A 136 -0.86 3.73 11.49
C ASP A 136 0.05 2.59 12.01
N PRO A 137 0.17 2.38 13.34
CA PRO A 137 1.12 1.41 13.89
C PRO A 137 0.97 0.01 13.28
N GLY A 138 -0.27 -0.40 12.94
CA GLY A 138 -0.54 -1.66 12.26
C GLY A 138 0.02 -1.71 10.83
N HIS A 139 0.00 -0.60 10.08
CA HIS A 139 0.66 -0.51 8.76
C HIS A 139 2.18 -0.65 8.87
N LEU A 140 2.80 0.03 9.85
CA LEU A 140 4.24 -0.08 10.09
C LEU A 140 4.63 -1.51 10.46
N MET A 141 3.90 -2.11 11.40
CA MET A 141 4.12 -3.47 11.85
C MET A 141 3.99 -4.46 10.68
N ARG A 142 2.95 -4.32 9.86
CA ARG A 142 2.77 -5.14 8.65
C ARG A 142 3.92 -5.00 7.67
N MET A 143 4.37 -3.78 7.39
CA MET A 143 5.50 -3.56 6.48
C MET A 143 6.78 -4.22 6.99
N ASN A 144 7.05 -4.14 8.30
CA ASN A 144 8.20 -4.80 8.91
C ASN A 144 8.08 -6.32 8.85
N ASN A 145 6.91 -6.88 9.16
CA ASN A 145 6.65 -8.32 9.10
C ASN A 145 6.80 -8.85 7.66
N VAL A 146 6.23 -8.16 6.67
CA VAL A 146 6.40 -8.53 5.25
C VAL A 146 7.88 -8.47 4.84
N ALA A 147 8.63 -7.46 5.29
CA ALA A 147 10.07 -7.37 5.00
C ALA A 147 10.86 -8.55 5.60
N GLN A 148 10.59 -8.92 6.85
CA GLN A 148 11.21 -10.09 7.50
C GLN A 148 10.87 -11.39 6.77
N ILE A 149 9.61 -11.56 6.37
CA ILE A 149 9.13 -12.73 5.63
C ILE A 149 9.80 -12.83 4.25
N ILE A 150 9.96 -11.71 3.54
CA ILE A 150 10.70 -11.66 2.27
C ILE A 150 12.16 -12.10 2.49
N GLN A 151 12.80 -11.57 3.55
CA GLN A 151 14.17 -11.92 3.88
C GLN A 151 14.31 -13.42 4.15
N ALA A 152 13.49 -13.99 5.04
CA ALA A 152 13.48 -15.42 5.32
C ALA A 152 13.24 -16.29 4.06
N ALA A 153 12.31 -15.89 3.18
CA ALA A 153 12.08 -16.60 1.92
C ALA A 153 13.27 -16.55 0.97
N ARG A 154 14.02 -15.43 0.93
CA ARG A 154 15.26 -15.33 0.13
C ARG A 154 16.32 -16.31 0.60
N PHE A 155 16.46 -16.49 1.91
CA PHE A 155 17.40 -17.48 2.46
C PHE A 155 17.00 -18.90 2.07
N VAL A 156 15.73 -19.26 2.20
CA VAL A 156 15.23 -20.56 1.72
C VAL A 156 15.55 -20.77 0.24
N GLY A 157 15.34 -19.75 -0.61
CA GLY A 157 15.69 -19.79 -2.02
C GLY A 157 17.18 -20.04 -2.26
N LEU A 158 18.05 -19.27 -1.61
CA LEU A 158 19.50 -19.40 -1.72
C LEU A 158 20.01 -20.77 -1.23
N ASP A 159 19.50 -21.27 -0.11
CA ASP A 159 19.90 -22.56 0.43
C ASP A 159 19.50 -23.71 -0.49
N LEU A 160 18.31 -23.64 -1.08
CA LEU A 160 17.86 -24.59 -2.11
C LEU A 160 18.76 -24.54 -3.35
N GLU A 161 19.17 -23.35 -3.81
CA GLU A 161 20.07 -23.21 -4.96
C GLU A 161 21.48 -23.76 -4.66
N MET A 162 22.01 -23.49 -3.47
CA MET A 162 23.34 -23.95 -3.06
C MET A 162 23.39 -25.47 -2.81
N ALA A 163 22.39 -26.03 -2.14
CA ALA A 163 22.31 -27.45 -1.86
C ALA A 163 22.05 -28.28 -3.13
N TYR A 164 21.41 -27.67 -4.14
CA TYR A 164 21.04 -28.33 -5.38
C TYR A 164 21.49 -27.51 -6.60
N PRO A 165 22.81 -27.40 -6.87
CA PRO A 165 23.36 -26.50 -7.89
C PRO A 165 22.94 -26.87 -9.33
N TYR A 166 22.48 -28.11 -9.53
CA TYR A 166 21.91 -28.55 -10.80
C TYR A 166 20.41 -28.27 -10.93
N ALA A 167 19.71 -27.76 -9.92
CA ALA A 167 18.29 -27.43 -10.00
C ALA A 167 17.99 -26.16 -10.82
N GLY A 168 19.01 -25.36 -11.16
CA GLY A 168 18.85 -24.26 -12.11
C GLY A 168 18.30 -24.73 -13.46
N PRO A 169 17.71 -23.82 -14.27
CA PRO A 169 17.23 -24.16 -15.60
C PRO A 169 18.38 -24.82 -16.35
N GLN A 170 18.25 -26.12 -16.65
CA GLN A 170 19.23 -26.76 -17.51
C GLN A 170 19.20 -25.96 -18.80
N GLN A 171 20.32 -25.34 -19.14
CA GLN A 171 20.66 -25.19 -20.54
C GLN A 171 20.75 -26.62 -21.08
N GLU A 172 19.60 -27.22 -21.42
CA GLU A 172 19.62 -28.43 -22.20
C GLU A 172 20.32 -28.06 -23.51
N PRO A 173 21.43 -28.74 -23.86
CA PRO A 173 22.03 -28.53 -25.16
C PRO A 173 21.00 -29.00 -26.19
N PHE A 174 20.30 -28.04 -26.78
CA PHE A 174 19.34 -28.31 -27.82
C PHE A 174 20.11 -28.66 -29.10
N VAL A 175 20.42 -29.94 -29.28
CA VAL A 175 21.08 -30.44 -30.48
C VAL A 175 20.02 -30.56 -31.58
N LEU A 176 19.73 -29.44 -32.26
CA LEU A 176 18.99 -29.48 -33.52
C LEU A 176 19.98 -29.79 -34.65
N HIS A 177 19.99 -31.04 -35.12
CA HIS A 177 20.66 -31.47 -36.36
C HIS A 177 22.14 -31.06 -36.52
N GLY A 178 23.01 -31.53 -35.62
CA GLY A 178 24.46 -31.50 -35.85
C GLY A 178 25.13 -30.13 -35.73
N LEU A 179 24.39 -29.09 -35.33
CA LEU A 179 24.92 -27.79 -34.96
C LEU A 179 24.62 -27.54 -33.48
N SER A 180 25.68 -27.48 -32.68
CA SER A 180 25.60 -27.03 -31.29
C SER A 180 25.27 -25.53 -31.29
N VAL A 181 24.04 -25.18 -30.95
CA VAL A 181 23.64 -23.79 -30.72
C VAL A 181 23.18 -23.69 -29.26
N ASN A 182 23.93 -22.92 -28.47
CA ASN A 182 23.52 -22.55 -27.12
C ASN A 182 22.34 -21.57 -27.23
N VAL A 183 21.11 -22.09 -27.21
CA VAL A 183 19.91 -21.26 -27.10
C VAL A 183 19.74 -20.91 -25.63
N VAL A 184 20.26 -19.75 -25.23
CA VAL A 184 19.94 -19.12 -23.95
C VAL A 184 18.46 -18.72 -24.00
N ARG A 185 17.60 -19.60 -23.48
CA ARG A 185 16.17 -19.30 -23.33
C ARG A 185 15.93 -18.82 -21.90
N HIS A 186 16.00 -17.50 -21.73
CA HIS A 186 15.18 -16.73 -20.80
C HIS A 186 15.31 -15.26 -21.17
N GLU A 187 14.48 -14.80 -22.11
CA GLU A 187 14.07 -13.40 -22.13
C GLU A 187 13.27 -13.16 -20.85
N ARG A 188 13.99 -12.78 -19.80
CA ARG A 188 13.46 -11.98 -18.71
C ARG A 188 12.88 -10.72 -19.38
N PRO A 189 11.63 -10.32 -19.13
CA PRO A 189 11.16 -9.04 -19.64
C PRO A 189 12.07 -7.97 -19.04
N GLU A 190 12.84 -7.30 -19.91
CA GLU A 190 13.54 -6.06 -19.63
C GLU A 190 12.50 -5.06 -19.14
N THR A 191 12.30 -4.99 -17.84
CA THR A 191 11.69 -3.81 -17.22
C THR A 191 12.73 -2.72 -17.30
N HIS A 192 12.61 -1.93 -18.38
CA HIS A 192 13.13 -0.59 -18.59
C HIS A 192 14.03 -0.05 -17.47
N ASP A 193 15.30 0.11 -17.81
CA ASP A 193 16.26 0.96 -17.14
C ASP A 193 15.72 2.39 -16.99
N GLU A 194 15.51 2.79 -15.75
CA GLU A 194 15.92 4.11 -15.25
C GLU A 194 16.73 3.84 -13.97
N ILE A 195 17.94 3.29 -14.16
CA ILE A 195 18.97 3.31 -13.13
C ILE A 195 19.40 4.77 -13.04
N GLU A 196 18.95 5.43 -11.97
CA GLU A 196 19.44 6.75 -11.56
C GLU A 196 20.96 6.72 -11.56
N GLU A 197 21.54 7.72 -12.21
CA GLU A 197 22.97 8.03 -12.23
C GLU A 197 23.50 7.96 -10.80
N ILE A 198 24.21 6.87 -10.47
CA ILE A 198 24.90 6.72 -9.20
C ILE A 198 25.92 7.84 -9.13
N VAL A 199 25.58 8.90 -8.41
CA VAL A 199 26.51 9.92 -7.97
C VAL A 199 27.66 9.17 -7.31
N GLN A 200 28.84 9.23 -7.92
CA GLN A 200 30.07 8.74 -7.32
C GLN A 200 30.31 9.55 -6.06
N VAL A 201 29.84 9.04 -4.93
CA VAL A 201 30.25 9.52 -3.61
C VAL A 201 31.75 9.23 -3.53
N PRO A 202 32.61 10.23 -3.27
CA PRO A 202 34.02 9.99 -3.06
C PRO A 202 34.15 8.97 -1.93
N TYR A 203 34.81 7.84 -2.21
CA TYR A 203 35.27 6.94 -1.17
C TYR A 203 36.27 7.71 -0.32
N GLU A 204 35.82 8.20 0.83
CA GLU A 204 36.74 8.56 1.90
C GLU A 204 37.33 7.24 2.42
N ASP A 205 38.65 7.10 2.33
CA ASP A 205 39.43 6.03 2.93
C ASP A 205 39.20 6.02 4.46
N THR A 206 38.14 5.36 4.90
CA THR A 206 37.95 5.02 6.30
C THR A 206 38.77 3.76 6.58
N ASP A 207 40.06 3.94 6.87
CA ASP A 207 40.95 2.96 7.50
C ASP A 207 40.52 2.67 8.95
N GLY A 208 39.26 2.24 9.13
CA GLY A 208 38.75 1.67 10.37
C GLY A 208 38.74 0.15 10.26
N PRO A 209 39.11 -0.62 11.30
CA PRO A 209 38.89 -2.06 11.31
C PRO A 209 37.39 -2.28 11.14
N GLY A 210 36.99 -2.71 9.93
CA GLY A 210 35.61 -2.96 9.58
C GLY A 210 35.02 -3.92 10.60
N GLN A 211 34.10 -3.42 11.42
CA GLN A 211 33.18 -4.28 12.11
C GLN A 211 32.46 -5.05 11.01
N VAL A 212 32.81 -6.33 10.88
CA VAL A 212 31.95 -7.29 10.20
C VAL A 212 30.67 -7.22 11.02
N GLU A 213 29.67 -6.50 10.52
CA GLU A 213 28.36 -6.53 11.16
C GLU A 213 27.97 -8.00 11.21
N ASP A 214 27.82 -8.53 12.42
CA ASP A 214 27.34 -9.88 12.64
C ASP A 214 26.05 -10.01 11.86
N PHE A 215 26.11 -10.76 10.76
CA PHE A 215 24.98 -10.99 9.90
C PHE A 215 24.02 -11.85 10.70
N GLU A 216 23.06 -11.22 11.37
CA GLU A 216 22.05 -11.90 12.16
C GLU A 216 21.37 -12.91 11.23
N GLU A 217 21.51 -14.19 11.56
CA GLU A 217 20.80 -15.25 10.84
C GLU A 217 19.30 -14.89 10.86
N PRO A 218 18.65 -14.88 9.69
CA PRO A 218 17.23 -14.59 9.59
C PRO A 218 16.43 -15.49 10.54
N ASP A 219 15.51 -14.90 11.29
CA ASP A 219 14.55 -15.65 12.09
C ASP A 219 13.72 -16.58 11.18
N GLU A 220 14.06 -17.87 11.14
CA GLU A 220 13.37 -18.87 10.31
C GLU A 220 11.87 -18.99 10.68
N CYS A 221 11.51 -18.61 11.92
CA CYS A 221 10.12 -18.56 12.37
C CYS A 221 9.34 -17.40 11.72
N ALA A 222 10.01 -16.48 11.01
CA ALA A 222 9.35 -15.38 10.30
C ALA A 222 8.34 -15.89 9.26
N LEU A 223 8.60 -17.00 8.57
CA LEU A 223 7.65 -17.59 7.61
C LEU A 223 6.37 -18.11 8.28
N GLU A 224 6.42 -18.44 9.57
CA GLU A 224 5.26 -18.86 10.36
C GLU A 224 4.41 -17.68 10.84
N LYS A 225 4.95 -16.46 10.80
CA LYS A 225 4.21 -15.26 11.18
C LYS A 225 3.04 -15.06 10.21
N THR A 226 1.84 -15.28 10.74
CA THR A 226 0.60 -14.88 10.08
C THR A 226 0.28 -13.43 10.39
N MET A 227 -0.60 -12.83 9.58
CA MET A 227 -1.17 -11.52 9.87
C MET A 227 -1.79 -11.53 11.27
N ASP A 228 -1.29 -10.70 12.17
CA ASP A 228 -1.83 -10.64 13.53
C ASP A 228 -3.15 -9.87 13.59
N VAL A 229 -3.77 -9.87 14.77
CA VAL A 229 -5.08 -9.26 14.99
C VAL A 229 -5.05 -7.74 14.74
N GLU A 230 -3.95 -7.05 15.11
CA GLU A 230 -3.85 -5.61 14.92
C GLU A 230 -3.62 -5.25 13.45
N GLU A 231 -2.83 -6.03 12.72
CA GLU A 231 -2.68 -5.90 11.27
C GLU A 231 -4.03 -6.07 10.55
N MET A 232 -4.80 -7.08 10.95
CA MET A 232 -6.14 -7.31 10.41
C MET A 232 -7.07 -6.10 10.67
N PHE A 233 -7.00 -5.52 11.88
CA PHE A 233 -7.78 -4.33 12.20
C PHE A 233 -7.32 -3.11 11.40
N ALA A 234 -6.02 -2.93 11.18
CA ALA A 234 -5.48 -1.85 10.36
C ALA A 234 -5.98 -1.93 8.91
N ASP A 235 -5.92 -3.12 8.31
CA ASP A 235 -6.47 -3.36 6.97
C ASP A 235 -7.99 -3.09 6.94
N LYS A 236 -8.73 -3.51 7.99
CA LYS A 236 -10.18 -3.26 8.07
C LYS A 236 -10.50 -1.78 8.21
N ARG A 237 -9.71 -1.02 8.98
CA ARG A 237 -9.84 0.45 9.12
C ARG A 237 -9.64 1.12 7.76
N ALA A 238 -8.59 0.75 7.03
CA ALA A 238 -8.32 1.30 5.70
C ALA A 238 -9.42 0.95 4.67
N GLU A 239 -9.97 -0.27 4.73
CA GLU A 239 -11.10 -0.68 3.89
C GLU A 239 -12.36 0.16 4.18
N LEU A 240 -12.72 0.31 5.46
CA LEU A 240 -13.87 1.11 5.88
C LEU A 240 -13.68 2.59 5.51
N GLU A 241 -12.48 3.14 5.68
CA GLU A 241 -12.13 4.50 5.27
C GLU A 241 -12.31 4.67 3.76
N ALA A 242 -11.82 3.72 2.94
CA ALA A 242 -12.01 3.74 1.49
C ALA A 242 -13.50 3.76 1.11
N LEU A 243 -14.30 2.87 1.70
CA LEU A 243 -15.73 2.78 1.44
C LEU A 243 -16.48 4.04 1.86
N GLU A 244 -16.19 4.56 3.05
CA GLU A 244 -16.79 5.80 3.56
C GLU A 244 -16.50 6.95 2.60
N MET A 245 -15.23 7.15 2.22
CA MET A 245 -14.83 8.23 1.32
C MET A 245 -15.49 8.13 -0.05
N LEU A 246 -15.62 6.92 -0.61
CA LEU A 246 -16.32 6.71 -1.88
C LEU A 246 -17.83 6.99 -1.75
N SER A 247 -18.43 6.62 -0.62
CA SER A 247 -19.86 6.81 -0.36
C SER A 247 -20.24 8.30 -0.35
N TRP A 248 -19.41 9.17 0.25
CA TRP A 248 -19.60 10.63 0.28
C TRP A 248 -19.84 11.22 -1.11
N TYR A 249 -19.07 10.75 -2.10
CA TYR A 249 -19.16 11.23 -3.48
C TYR A 249 -20.22 10.55 -4.34
N SER A 250 -20.78 9.44 -3.87
CA SER A 250 -21.95 8.79 -4.48
C SER A 250 -23.26 9.41 -3.98
N LEU A 251 -23.33 9.73 -2.68
CA LEU A 251 -24.51 10.30 -2.02
C LEU A 251 -24.73 11.75 -2.45
N THR A 252 -23.68 12.58 -2.49
CA THR A 252 -23.76 13.96 -2.98
C THR A 252 -24.23 14.05 -4.43
N LYS A 253 -23.90 13.05 -5.28
CA LYS A 253 -24.45 12.99 -6.65
C LYS A 253 -25.95 12.76 -6.65
N ARG A 254 -26.46 11.83 -5.83
CA ARG A 254 -27.90 11.54 -5.73
C ARG A 254 -28.68 12.75 -5.20
N ILE A 255 -28.16 13.40 -4.16
CA ILE A 255 -28.78 14.60 -3.58
C ILE A 255 -28.78 15.75 -4.60
N ARG A 256 -27.66 16.02 -5.28
CA ARG A 256 -27.62 17.04 -6.35
C ARG A 256 -28.59 16.72 -7.49
N ALA A 257 -28.63 15.47 -7.95
CA ALA A 257 -29.55 15.05 -9.01
C ALA A 257 -31.02 15.22 -8.60
N PHE A 258 -31.36 14.93 -7.34
CA PHE A 258 -32.69 15.16 -6.79
C PHE A 258 -33.07 16.64 -6.80
N PHE A 259 -32.17 17.53 -6.33
CA PHE A 259 -32.42 18.97 -6.32
C PHE A 259 -32.43 19.60 -7.71
N THR A 260 -31.58 19.16 -8.65
CA THR A 260 -31.61 19.66 -10.03
C THR A 260 -32.84 19.19 -10.80
N SER A 261 -33.31 17.96 -10.55
CA SER A 261 -34.55 17.44 -11.14
C SER A 261 -35.77 18.16 -10.60
N ARG A 262 -35.82 18.49 -9.30
CA ARG A 262 -36.87 19.32 -8.71
C ARG A 262 -36.88 20.76 -9.22
N ARG A 263 -35.72 21.30 -9.62
CA ARG A 263 -35.63 22.67 -10.16
C ARG A 263 -36.20 22.76 -11.57
N ARG A 264 -35.93 21.78 -12.44
CA ARG A 264 -36.51 21.73 -13.81
C ARG A 264 -38.03 21.63 -13.82
N VAL A 265 -38.61 20.84 -12.91
CA VAL A 265 -40.09 20.72 -12.81
C VAL A 265 -40.76 22.05 -12.41
N ARG A 266 -40.03 23.00 -11.85
CA ARG A 266 -40.57 24.31 -11.46
C ARG A 266 -40.48 25.37 -12.56
N ASP A 267 -39.56 25.24 -13.50
CA ASP A 267 -39.34 26.22 -14.57
C ASP A 267 -40.15 25.89 -15.84
N ASP A 268 -40.63 24.66 -16.01
CA ASP A 268 -41.46 24.25 -17.17
C ASP A 268 -42.99 24.40 -16.93
N GLY A 269 -43.40 25.01 -15.82
CA GLY A 269 -44.81 25.08 -15.38
C GLY A 269 -45.53 26.42 -15.58
N TYR A 270 -44.99 27.36 -16.36
CA TYR A 270 -45.58 28.70 -16.53
C TYR A 270 -45.66 29.15 -18.00
N CYS A 271 -46.29 28.34 -18.85
CA CYS A 271 -46.81 28.79 -20.13
C CYS A 271 -48.18 28.13 -20.35
N HIS A 272 -49.17 28.91 -20.78
CA HIS A 272 -50.62 28.62 -20.97
C HIS A 272 -51.47 28.81 -19.71
N GLU A 273 -52.50 29.65 -19.65
CA GLU A 273 -53.32 30.31 -20.67
C GLU A 273 -53.98 31.56 -20.04
N VAL A 274 -53.82 32.73 -20.68
CA VAL A 274 -54.74 33.86 -20.51
C VAL A 274 -55.39 34.10 -21.87
N TYR A 275 -56.51 33.42 -22.10
CA TYR A 275 -57.51 33.84 -23.07
C TYR A 275 -58.82 34.02 -22.31
N GLY A 276 -59.26 35.28 -22.24
CA GLY A 276 -60.51 35.74 -21.65
C GLY A 276 -60.66 37.22 -21.94
#